data_AF-A0A7C8MKV4-F1
#
_entry.id   AF-A0A7C8MKV4-F1
#
_cell.length_a   1.000
_cell.length_b   1.000
_cell.length_c   1.000
_cell.angle_alpha   90.00
_cell.angle_beta   90.00
_cell.angle_gamma   90.00
#
_symmetry.space_group_name_H-M   'P 1'
#
loop_
_entity.id
_entity.type
_entity.pdbx_description
1 polymer ?
#
loop_
_entity_poly.entity_id
_entity_poly.type
_entity_poly.pdbx_seq_one_letter_code
_entity_poly.pdbx_strand_id
1 'polypeptide(L)'
;MRSLSHARIWGPIVAALVFAYPASALVLKNITLALPEGTSDHGTPGILCTPTKWTDLVSFYILNYVAHAATVLTRPGERSADFAVTVVGCLLLPALGLYRGIEAILSGAVFVKNDDMRKAARSGALCMSVDEPSDRDSTPKETDSLHVIPYQGPWIFSKFGCPTYVKRQIVHGTYTLPEGYRFAIVPSNAQFAAPTNARSTHELSATYNVVKAVIAIAQTGYAFLTLYRTRGDQIDQFGYAAFGLTVAPYGVMSITNLFGNLCRPDYPSLYMVESSIMHEARKRGGLFDGAVGTVE
;
A
#
# COMPACT_ATOMS: atom_id res chain seq x y z
N MET A 1 -55.29 20.51 -32.85
CA MET A 1 -56.00 19.21 -32.84
C MET A 1 -54.96 18.13 -32.56
N ARG A 2 -55.06 17.47 -31.40
CA ARG A 2 -54.34 16.25 -30.94
C ARG A 2 -52.81 16.33 -30.81
N SER A 3 -52.12 15.67 -29.90
CA SER A 3 -52.43 15.02 -28.60
C SER A 3 -51.12 14.37 -28.15
N LEU A 4 -50.80 14.53 -26.86
CA LEU A 4 -50.01 13.68 -25.96
C LEU A 4 -49.18 12.49 -26.50
N SER A 5 -47.91 12.43 -26.06
CA SER A 5 -47.35 11.39 -25.15
C SER A 5 -45.86 11.71 -24.92
N HIS A 6 -45.42 12.25 -23.77
CA HIS A 6 -45.12 11.63 -22.47
C HIS A 6 -44.30 10.33 -22.48
N ALA A 7 -43.01 10.44 -22.11
CA ALA A 7 -42.25 9.55 -21.21
C ALA A 7 -40.81 10.11 -21.09
N ARG A 8 -40.46 10.99 -20.14
CA ARG A 8 -40.18 10.75 -18.71
C ARG A 8 -39.07 9.70 -18.47
N ILE A 9 -37.81 10.09 -18.66
CA ILE A 9 -36.62 9.39 -18.14
C ILE A 9 -35.75 10.42 -17.43
N TRP A 10 -36.16 10.87 -16.25
CA TRP A 10 -35.31 11.60 -15.32
C TRP A 10 -35.59 11.08 -13.92
N GLY A 11 -34.59 10.39 -13.36
CA GLY A 11 -34.47 9.98 -11.95
C GLY A 11 -34.11 8.50 -11.79
N PRO A 12 -33.14 8.11 -10.93
CA PRO A 12 -32.60 8.89 -9.79
C PRO A 12 -31.06 8.86 -9.63
N ILE A 13 -30.40 10.03 -9.64
CA ILE A 13 -29.01 10.21 -9.11
C ILE A 13 -28.99 10.84 -7.71
N VAL A 14 -30.13 11.18 -7.11
CA VAL A 14 -30.15 11.79 -5.77
C VAL A 14 -31.04 10.98 -4.84
N ALA A 15 -30.47 9.89 -4.34
CA ALA A 15 -30.89 9.26 -3.10
C ALA A 15 -29.66 9.10 -2.19
N ALA A 16 -28.93 10.21 -1.99
CA ALA A 16 -28.18 10.37 -0.75
C ALA A 16 -29.24 10.51 0.35
N LEU A 17 -29.57 9.39 0.98
CA LEU A 17 -30.31 9.34 2.23
C LEU A 17 -29.51 10.13 3.26
N VAL A 18 -29.83 11.42 3.33
CA VAL A 18 -29.60 12.24 4.51
C VAL A 18 -30.41 11.56 5.61
N PHE A 19 -29.76 10.75 6.42
CA PHE A 19 -30.22 10.47 7.78
C PHE A 19 -30.13 11.79 8.55
N ALA A 20 -31.06 12.69 8.28
CA ALA A 20 -31.42 13.75 9.21
C ALA A 20 -32.16 13.04 10.34
N TYR A 21 -31.39 12.51 11.29
CA TYR A 21 -31.94 12.30 12.61
C TYR A 21 -32.41 13.68 13.09
N PRO A 22 -33.71 13.87 13.38
CA PRO A 22 -34.08 15.04 14.15
C PRO A 22 -33.32 14.90 15.47
N ALA A 23 -32.33 15.76 15.69
CA ALA A 23 -31.75 15.96 17.01
C ALA A 23 -32.87 16.56 17.86
N SER A 24 -33.71 15.72 18.43
CA SER A 24 -34.59 16.13 19.51
C SER A 24 -33.68 16.68 20.60
N ALA A 25 -33.74 18.00 20.83
CA ALA A 25 -33.03 18.63 21.93
C ALA A 25 -33.39 17.86 23.20
N LEU A 26 -32.40 17.16 23.75
CA LEU A 26 -32.58 16.35 24.94
C LEU A 26 -32.99 17.29 26.07
N VAL A 27 -34.08 16.98 26.78
CA VAL A 27 -34.50 17.76 27.95
C VAL A 27 -33.36 17.72 28.97
N LEU A 28 -32.76 18.88 29.26
CA LEU A 28 -31.73 18.99 30.30
C LEU A 28 -32.34 18.58 31.64
N LYS A 29 -31.87 17.46 32.20
CA LYS A 29 -32.18 17.06 33.58
C LYS A 29 -31.04 17.52 34.47
N ASN A 30 -31.39 18.17 35.58
CA ASN A 30 -30.42 18.57 36.60
C ASN A 30 -30.09 17.35 37.47
N ILE A 31 -28.97 16.68 37.18
CA ILE A 31 -28.49 15.51 37.92
C ILE A 31 -27.14 15.83 38.56
N THR A 32 -26.96 15.47 39.82
CA THR A 32 -25.66 15.55 40.50
C THR A 32 -24.87 14.27 40.21
N LEU A 33 -23.79 14.40 39.44
CA LEU A 33 -22.87 13.32 39.12
C LEU A 33 -21.58 13.49 39.92
N ALA A 34 -21.06 12.40 40.50
CA ALA A 34 -19.73 12.41 41.09
C ALA A 34 -18.70 12.50 39.96
N LEU A 35 -17.86 13.54 40.01
CA LEU A 35 -16.84 13.81 39.00
C LEU A 35 -15.45 13.48 39.55
N PRO A 36 -14.50 13.06 38.69
CA PRO A 36 -13.10 12.94 39.07
C PRO A 36 -12.56 14.26 39.62
N GLU A 37 -11.70 14.22 40.64
CA GLU A 37 -11.00 15.40 41.13
C GLU A 37 -10.22 16.07 40.00
N GLY A 38 -10.25 17.41 39.93
CA GLY A 38 -9.60 18.18 38.86
C GLY A 38 -10.42 18.33 37.58
N THR A 39 -11.67 17.86 37.57
CA THR A 39 -12.60 18.15 36.47
C THR A 39 -12.97 19.63 36.45
N SER A 40 -12.95 20.24 35.26
CA SER A 40 -13.24 21.67 35.04
C SER A 40 -14.13 21.85 33.81
N ASP A 41 -15.03 22.82 33.86
CA ASP A 41 -15.85 23.26 32.71
C ASP A 41 -15.24 24.48 32.00
N HIS A 42 -14.14 25.02 32.53
CA HIS A 42 -13.45 26.24 32.06
C HIS A 42 -14.39 27.45 31.90
N GLY A 43 -15.48 27.50 32.67
CA GLY A 43 -16.49 28.57 32.58
C GLY A 43 -17.39 28.45 31.34
N THR A 44 -17.34 27.31 30.64
CA THR A 44 -18.16 27.02 29.46
C THR A 44 -19.20 25.94 29.81
N PRO A 45 -20.48 26.30 29.97
CA PRO A 45 -21.52 25.33 30.33
C PRO A 45 -21.66 24.27 29.24
N GLY A 46 -21.75 23.00 29.65
CA GLY A 46 -21.82 21.86 28.74
C GLY A 46 -20.46 21.23 28.40
N ILE A 47 -19.34 21.82 28.84
CA ILE A 47 -18.02 21.16 28.74
C ILE A 47 -17.68 20.49 30.05
N LEU A 48 -17.19 19.26 29.96
CA LEU A 48 -16.59 18.57 31.08
C LEU A 48 -15.20 18.07 30.69
N CYS A 49 -14.17 18.82 31.07
CA CYS A 49 -12.78 18.41 30.89
C CYS A 49 -12.35 17.58 32.11
N THR A 50 -12.13 16.28 31.90
CA THR A 50 -11.52 15.41 32.91
C THR A 50 -9.99 15.49 32.80
N PRO A 51 -9.25 15.38 33.92
CA PRO A 51 -7.79 15.45 33.89
C PRO A 51 -7.21 14.28 33.10
N THR A 52 -6.27 14.56 32.20
CA THR A 52 -5.55 13.55 31.43
C THR A 52 -4.70 12.69 32.35
N LYS A 53 -4.78 11.37 32.19
CA LYS A 53 -3.91 10.43 32.91
C LYS A 53 -2.66 10.16 32.08
N TRP A 54 -1.55 9.83 32.74
CA TRP A 54 -0.33 9.39 32.06
C TRP A 54 -0.56 8.19 31.13
N THR A 55 -1.50 7.31 31.48
CA THR A 55 -1.92 6.17 30.64
C THR A 55 -2.52 6.61 29.32
N ASP A 56 -3.27 7.72 29.29
CA ASP A 56 -3.90 8.24 28.08
C ASP A 56 -2.82 8.78 27.11
N LEU A 57 -1.82 9.47 27.66
CA LEU A 57 -0.68 9.96 26.89
C LEU A 57 0.14 8.81 26.29
N VAL A 58 0.50 7.83 27.12
CA VAL A 58 1.32 6.68 26.68
C VAL A 58 0.58 5.84 25.64
N SER A 59 -0.70 5.51 25.90
CA SER A 59 -1.51 4.74 24.94
C SER A 59 -1.69 5.49 23.63
N PHE A 60 -1.88 6.81 23.66
CA PHE A 60 -1.93 7.64 22.47
C PHE A 60 -0.66 7.54 21.62
N TYR A 61 0.52 7.68 22.20
CA TYR A 61 1.77 7.59 21.44
C TYR A 61 2.06 6.18 20.92
N ILE A 62 1.81 5.16 21.75
CA ILE A 62 2.03 3.77 21.35
C ILE A 62 1.09 3.40 20.19
N LEU A 63 -0.20 3.68 20.32
CA LEU A 63 -1.19 3.19 19.35
C LEU A 63 -1.31 4.07 18.11
N ASN A 64 -0.90 5.35 18.15
CA ASN A 64 -0.86 6.18 16.95
C ASN A 64 0.49 6.16 16.25
N TYR A 65 1.62 6.25 16.97
CA TYR A 65 2.94 6.40 16.34
C TYR A 65 3.69 5.07 16.27
N VAL A 66 3.82 4.35 17.39
CA VAL A 66 4.61 3.09 17.41
C VAL A 66 3.90 2.00 16.59
N ALA A 67 2.60 1.84 16.77
CA ALA A 67 1.81 0.88 16.00
C ALA A 67 1.80 1.21 14.50
N HIS A 68 1.69 2.48 14.14
CA HIS A 68 1.81 2.93 12.75
C HIS A 68 3.18 2.57 12.16
N ALA A 69 4.27 2.88 12.86
CA ALA A 69 5.62 2.55 12.44
C ALA A 69 5.81 1.03 12.24
N ALA A 70 5.29 0.23 13.17
CA ALA A 70 5.38 -1.22 13.12
C ALA A 70 4.55 -1.84 11.99
N THR A 71 3.45 -1.20 11.59
CA THR A 71 2.53 -1.73 10.58
C THR A 71 2.82 -1.26 9.16
N VAL A 72 3.75 -0.32 8.96
CA VAL A 72 4.15 0.15 7.62
C VAL A 72 4.49 -1.04 6.71
N LEU A 73 3.88 -1.03 5.53
CA LEU A 73 4.12 -2.08 4.54
C LEU A 73 5.52 -1.93 3.92
N THR A 74 6.24 -3.05 3.93
CA THR A 74 7.53 -3.27 3.28
C THR A 74 7.31 -3.53 1.80
N ARG A 75 8.06 -2.87 0.91
CA ARG A 75 8.06 -3.22 -0.52
C ARG A 75 8.90 -4.49 -0.76
N PRO A 76 8.59 -5.29 -1.80
CA PRO A 76 9.39 -6.46 -2.14
C PRO A 76 10.86 -6.10 -2.35
N GLY A 77 11.75 -6.81 -1.67
CA GLY A 77 13.20 -6.60 -1.73
C GLY A 77 13.68 -5.25 -1.17
N GLU A 78 12.87 -4.52 -0.41
CA GLU A 78 13.29 -3.25 0.19
C GLU A 78 14.41 -3.47 1.22
N ARG A 79 15.51 -2.72 1.10
CA ARG A 79 16.63 -2.77 2.06
C ARG A 79 16.18 -2.21 3.42
N SER A 80 16.70 -2.75 4.50
CA SER A 80 16.38 -2.32 5.87
C SER A 80 16.61 -0.83 6.13
N ALA A 81 17.71 -0.26 5.61
CA ALA A 81 18.00 1.17 5.73
C ALA A 81 16.98 2.04 4.96
N ASP A 82 16.60 1.63 3.75
CA ASP A 82 15.62 2.35 2.92
C ASP A 82 14.22 2.23 3.52
N PHE A 83 13.90 1.06 4.09
CA PHE A 83 12.68 0.85 4.85
C PHE A 83 12.63 1.74 6.09
N ALA A 84 13.72 1.86 6.86
CA ALA A 84 13.77 2.74 8.04
C ALA A 84 13.51 4.21 7.68
N VAL A 85 14.13 4.71 6.59
CA VAL A 85 13.85 6.06 6.07
C VAL A 85 12.39 6.20 5.67
N THR A 86 11.81 5.16 5.07
CA THR A 86 10.39 5.18 4.72
C THR A 86 9.51 5.20 5.97
N VAL A 87 9.80 4.42 7.01
CA VAL A 87 9.03 4.44 8.26
C VAL A 87 9.01 5.85 8.85
N VAL A 88 10.17 6.53 8.88
CA VAL A 88 10.25 7.94 9.29
C VAL A 88 9.40 8.83 8.39
N GLY A 89 9.51 8.68 7.07
CA GLY A 89 8.67 9.41 6.11
C GLY A 89 7.18 9.18 6.33
N CYS A 90 6.76 7.94 6.61
CA CYS A 90 5.37 7.60 6.89
C CYS A 90 4.88 8.17 8.22
N LEU A 91 5.74 8.34 9.23
CA LEU A 91 5.37 8.99 10.50
C LEU A 91 5.17 10.49 10.33
N LEU A 92 6.00 11.14 9.51
CA LEU A 92 5.89 12.58 9.23
C LEU A 92 4.75 12.88 8.24
N LEU A 93 4.52 11.98 7.28
CA LEU A 93 3.55 12.12 6.20
C LEU A 93 2.71 10.83 6.11
N PRO A 94 1.59 10.73 6.86
CA PRO A 94 0.75 9.53 6.88
C PRO A 94 0.25 9.08 5.51
N ALA A 95 0.10 10.02 4.57
CA ALA A 95 -0.27 9.75 3.18
C ALA A 95 0.69 8.79 2.47
N LEU A 96 1.98 8.79 2.81
CA LEU A 96 2.97 7.85 2.24
C LEU A 96 2.69 6.40 2.67
N GLY A 97 2.30 6.21 3.94
CA GLY A 97 1.89 4.90 4.46
C GLY A 97 0.60 4.42 3.80
N LEU A 98 -0.39 5.31 3.67
CA LEU A 98 -1.65 5.05 2.99
C LEU A 98 -1.44 4.60 1.53
N TYR A 99 -0.59 5.31 0.80
CA TYR A 99 -0.26 4.96 -0.59
C TYR A 99 0.30 3.53 -0.71
N ARG A 100 1.23 3.14 0.18
CA ARG A 100 1.77 1.77 0.20
C ARG A 100 0.71 0.72 0.53
N GLY A 101 -0.18 1.02 1.47
CA GLY A 101 -1.31 0.15 1.81
C GLY A 101 -2.26 -0.04 0.62
N ILE A 102 -2.68 1.06 -0.02
CA ILE A 102 -3.56 1.03 -1.20
C ILE A 102 -2.90 0.27 -2.36
N GLU A 103 -1.61 0.53 -2.63
CA GLU A 103 -0.86 -0.18 -3.67
C GLU A 103 -0.86 -1.70 -3.43
N ALA A 104 -0.66 -2.14 -2.18
CA ALA A 104 -0.72 -3.54 -1.81
C ALA A 104 -2.13 -4.15 -1.99
N ILE A 105 -3.19 -3.41 -1.66
CA ILE A 105 -4.57 -3.85 -1.89
C ILE A 105 -4.87 -3.95 -3.39
N LEU A 106 -4.51 -2.92 -4.16
CA LEU A 106 -4.74 -2.82 -5.61
C LEU A 106 -3.87 -3.76 -6.43
N SER A 107 -2.85 -4.38 -5.83
CA SER A 107 -2.07 -5.45 -6.44
C SER A 107 -2.94 -6.67 -6.79
N GLY A 108 -4.00 -6.91 -6.03
CA GLY A 108 -4.89 -8.05 -6.21
C GLY A 108 -4.18 -9.40 -6.08
N ALA A 109 -3.05 -9.47 -5.37
CA ALA A 109 -2.28 -10.69 -5.19
C ALA A 109 -3.07 -11.79 -4.43
N VAL A 110 -3.90 -11.42 -3.46
CA VAL A 110 -4.78 -12.34 -2.71
C VAL A 110 -5.79 -13.09 -3.59
N PHE A 111 -6.19 -12.50 -4.72
CA PHE A 111 -7.16 -13.15 -5.64
C PHE A 111 -6.52 -14.24 -6.50
N VAL A 112 -5.19 -14.34 -6.52
CA VAL A 112 -4.48 -15.40 -7.25
C VAL A 112 -4.36 -16.63 -6.34
N LYS A 113 -4.97 -17.73 -6.78
CA LYS A 113 -4.94 -19.04 -6.11
C LYS A 113 -4.09 -20.01 -6.92
N ASN A 114 -3.28 -20.82 -6.24
CA ASN A 114 -2.51 -21.94 -6.81
C ASN A 114 -1.51 -21.55 -7.92
N ASP A 115 -1.05 -20.30 -7.94
CA ASP A 115 -0.06 -19.79 -8.89
C ASP A 115 0.83 -18.75 -8.20
N ASP A 116 1.98 -19.22 -7.71
CA ASP A 116 2.89 -18.41 -6.91
C ASP A 116 3.65 -17.38 -7.77
N MET A 117 3.97 -17.72 -9.03
CA MET A 117 4.62 -16.79 -9.95
C MET A 117 3.71 -15.61 -10.24
N ARG A 118 2.45 -15.86 -10.58
CA ARG A 118 1.50 -14.78 -10.82
C ARG A 118 1.20 -13.98 -9.55
N LYS A 119 1.15 -14.64 -8.39
CA LYS A 119 1.00 -13.94 -7.09
C LYS A 119 2.20 -13.03 -6.81
N ALA A 120 3.43 -13.48 -7.08
CA ALA A 120 4.64 -12.69 -6.93
C ALA A 120 4.73 -11.55 -7.95
N ALA A 121 4.35 -11.79 -9.21
CA ALA A 121 4.27 -10.76 -10.25
C ALA A 121 3.31 -9.64 -9.85
N ARG A 122 2.09 -10.00 -9.39
CA ARG A 122 1.11 -9.02 -8.89
C ARG A 122 1.62 -8.25 -7.69
N SER A 123 2.38 -8.91 -6.82
CA SER A 123 2.97 -8.27 -5.63
C SER A 123 4.13 -7.34 -5.96
N GLY A 124 4.66 -7.37 -7.20
CA GLY A 124 5.85 -6.63 -7.62
C GLY A 124 7.16 -7.27 -7.16
N ALA A 125 7.15 -8.57 -6.88
CA ALA A 125 8.29 -9.32 -6.34
C ALA A 125 9.13 -10.04 -7.40
N LEU A 126 8.79 -9.90 -8.68
CA LEU A 126 9.54 -10.48 -9.80
C LEU A 126 10.25 -9.40 -10.60
N CYS A 127 11.45 -9.72 -11.09
CA CYS A 127 12.22 -8.85 -11.96
C CYS A 127 12.79 -9.61 -13.16
N MET A 128 12.92 -8.92 -14.28
CA MET A 128 13.48 -9.45 -15.52
C MET A 128 14.52 -8.49 -16.07
N SER A 129 15.50 -9.01 -16.81
CA SER A 129 16.48 -8.15 -17.49
C SER A 129 15.83 -7.47 -18.69
N VAL A 130 16.14 -6.19 -18.85
CA VAL A 130 15.75 -5.34 -19.96
C VAL A 130 16.96 -4.58 -20.44
N ASP A 131 16.99 -4.24 -21.72
CA ASP A 131 18.01 -3.35 -22.26
C ASP A 131 17.81 -1.94 -21.71
N GLU A 132 18.92 -1.29 -21.38
CA GLU A 132 18.93 0.10 -20.95
C GLU A 132 18.59 0.98 -22.16
N PRO A 133 17.56 1.85 -22.09
CA PRO A 133 17.31 2.82 -23.14
C PRO A 133 18.55 3.71 -23.28
N SER A 134 19.12 3.77 -24.49
CA SER A 134 20.27 4.61 -24.80
C SER A 134 19.88 6.08 -24.81
N ASP A 135 19.67 6.65 -23.63
CA ASP A 135 19.29 8.06 -23.51
C ASP A 135 20.55 8.92 -23.48
N ARG A 136 21.14 9.14 -24.66
CA ARG A 136 22.09 10.22 -24.97
C ARG A 136 22.31 10.36 -26.48
N ASP A 137 21.78 11.47 -26.99
CA ASP A 137 22.36 12.26 -28.08
C ASP A 137 23.90 12.09 -28.15
N SER A 138 24.36 11.25 -29.05
CA SER A 138 25.75 11.20 -29.48
C SER A 138 25.76 10.64 -30.89
N THR A 139 26.20 11.50 -31.81
CA THR A 139 26.59 11.25 -33.20
C THR A 139 26.77 9.78 -33.58
N PRO A 140 26.28 9.33 -34.76
CA PRO A 140 26.42 7.95 -35.18
C PRO A 140 27.90 7.57 -35.19
N LYS A 141 28.32 6.77 -34.21
CA LYS A 141 29.57 6.03 -34.31
C LYS A 141 29.32 4.93 -35.32
N GLU A 142 29.79 5.19 -36.53
CA GLU A 142 30.01 4.23 -37.58
C GLU A 142 30.96 3.15 -37.05
N THR A 143 30.39 2.19 -36.33
CA THR A 143 31.03 0.93 -36.01
C THR A 143 30.00 -0.15 -36.23
N ASP A 144 30.24 -0.84 -37.32
CA ASP A 144 29.54 -1.97 -37.89
C ASP A 144 29.22 -3.05 -36.84
N SER A 145 28.04 -2.95 -36.26
CA SER A 145 27.30 -4.07 -35.71
C SER A 145 25.84 -3.62 -35.65
N LEU A 146 24.96 -4.39 -36.26
CA LEU A 146 23.52 -4.19 -36.23
C LEU A 146 23.05 -4.09 -34.77
N HIS A 147 23.01 -2.87 -34.23
CA HIS A 147 22.45 -2.59 -32.92
C HIS A 147 20.93 -2.62 -33.08
N VAL A 148 20.38 -3.84 -33.08
CA VAL A 148 18.94 -4.04 -32.93
C VAL A 148 18.56 -3.34 -31.63
N ILE A 149 17.89 -2.21 -31.71
CA ILE A 149 17.20 -1.62 -30.57
C ILE A 149 16.06 -2.60 -30.30
N PRO A 150 16.13 -3.43 -29.25
CA PRO A 150 15.01 -4.30 -28.96
C PRO A 150 13.86 -3.36 -28.57
N TYR A 151 12.83 -3.40 -29.41
CA TYR A 151 11.54 -2.80 -29.17
C TYR A 151 11.21 -2.89 -27.67
N GLN A 152 11.06 -1.73 -26.99
CA GLN A 152 10.57 -1.71 -25.61
C GLN A 152 9.13 -2.21 -25.65
N GLY A 153 8.98 -3.51 -25.43
CA GLY A 153 7.70 -4.19 -25.58
C GLY A 153 6.66 -3.63 -24.59
N PRO A 154 5.36 -3.65 -24.94
CA PRO A 154 4.27 -3.24 -24.06
C PRO A 154 4.30 -3.90 -22.67
N TRP A 155 4.93 -5.08 -22.60
CA TRP A 155 5.17 -5.92 -21.43
C TRP A 155 6.24 -5.40 -20.46
N ILE A 156 6.86 -4.24 -20.70
CA ILE A 156 7.72 -3.59 -19.70
C ILE A 156 6.92 -2.54 -18.89
N PHE A 157 5.78 -2.08 -19.41
CA PHE A 157 5.01 -1.02 -18.78
C PHE A 157 4.22 -1.56 -17.57
N SER A 158 4.41 -0.92 -16.42
CA SER A 158 3.62 -1.17 -15.23
C SER A 158 2.17 -0.73 -15.42
N LYS A 159 1.34 -0.90 -14.39
CA LYS A 159 -0.08 -0.47 -14.35
C LYS A 159 -0.31 1.00 -14.76
N PHE A 160 0.74 1.84 -14.75
CA PHE A 160 0.71 3.26 -15.11
C PHE A 160 1.39 3.61 -16.44
N GLY A 161 1.74 2.63 -17.28
CA GLY A 161 2.31 2.91 -18.61
C GLY A 161 3.80 3.29 -18.60
N CYS A 162 4.52 3.10 -17.49
CA CYS A 162 5.96 3.34 -17.38
C CYS A 162 6.70 2.10 -16.85
N PRO A 163 7.94 1.81 -17.34
CA PRO A 163 8.79 0.79 -16.76
C PRO A 163 9.16 1.12 -15.31
N THR A 164 8.97 0.18 -14.39
CA THR A 164 9.49 0.32 -13.02
C THR A 164 10.82 -0.42 -12.93
N TYR A 165 11.92 0.31 -12.96
CA TYR A 165 13.26 -0.27 -12.81
C TYR A 165 13.55 -0.64 -11.36
N VAL A 166 14.28 -1.75 -11.19
CA VAL A 166 14.80 -2.15 -9.88
C VAL A 166 15.86 -1.15 -9.45
N LYS A 167 15.66 -0.52 -8.28
CA LYS A 167 16.59 0.46 -7.71
C LYS A 167 16.83 0.14 -6.24
N ARG A 168 18.08 -0.17 -5.89
CA ARG A 168 18.50 -0.47 -4.50
C ARG A 168 17.76 -1.61 -3.80
N GLN A 169 16.93 -2.38 -4.50
CA GLN A 169 16.27 -3.55 -3.92
C GLN A 169 17.23 -4.75 -3.88
N ILE A 170 16.97 -5.67 -2.97
CA ILE A 170 17.67 -6.95 -2.86
C ILE A 170 17.05 -7.89 -3.88
N VAL A 171 17.87 -8.37 -4.81
CA VAL A 171 17.50 -9.41 -5.78
C VAL A 171 18.05 -10.74 -5.28
N HIS A 172 17.24 -11.78 -5.32
CA HIS A 172 17.57 -13.15 -4.94
C HIS A 172 18.47 -13.78 -5.99
N GLY A 173 19.38 -14.65 -5.57
CA GLY A 173 20.32 -15.34 -6.45
C GLY A 173 21.59 -14.54 -6.73
N THR A 174 22.39 -15.04 -7.67
CA THR A 174 23.66 -14.43 -8.07
C THR A 174 23.55 -13.96 -9.51
N TYR A 175 23.98 -12.73 -9.77
CA TYR A 175 23.94 -12.20 -11.12
C TYR A 175 25.12 -11.28 -11.43
N THR A 176 25.42 -11.16 -12.71
CA THR A 176 26.35 -10.19 -13.28
C THR A 176 25.70 -9.64 -14.54
N LEU A 177 25.28 -8.38 -14.49
CA LEU A 177 24.66 -7.73 -15.65
C LEU A 177 25.76 -7.18 -16.56
N PRO A 178 25.72 -7.50 -17.87
CA PRO A 178 26.61 -6.86 -18.84
C PRO A 178 26.22 -5.39 -19.03
N GLU A 179 27.14 -4.59 -19.58
CA GLU A 179 26.90 -3.17 -19.86
C GLU A 179 25.70 -3.00 -20.81
N GLY A 180 24.85 -2.02 -20.51
CA GLY A 180 23.63 -1.77 -21.27
C GLY A 180 22.42 -2.62 -20.85
N TYR A 181 22.50 -3.40 -19.77
CA TYR A 181 21.37 -4.15 -19.22
C TYR A 181 21.01 -3.70 -17.82
N ARG A 182 19.70 -3.70 -17.52
CA ARG A 182 19.17 -3.38 -16.19
C ARG A 182 18.00 -4.29 -15.83
N PHE A 183 17.65 -4.35 -14.56
CA PHE A 183 16.45 -5.05 -14.12
C PHE A 183 15.22 -4.14 -14.12
N ALA A 184 14.12 -4.66 -14.62
CA ALA A 184 12.79 -4.07 -14.49
C ALA A 184 11.86 -5.02 -13.73
N ILE A 185 10.91 -4.45 -12.98
CA ILE A 185 9.85 -5.20 -12.31
C ILE A 185 8.92 -5.78 -13.37
N VAL A 186 8.63 -7.07 -13.24
CA VAL A 186 7.74 -7.78 -14.16
C VAL A 186 6.30 -7.26 -13.97
N PRO A 187 5.56 -6.99 -15.05
CA PRO A 187 4.16 -6.55 -14.93
C PRO A 187 3.27 -7.58 -14.26
N SER A 188 2.22 -7.10 -13.59
CA SER A 188 1.24 -7.93 -12.89
C SER A 188 0.41 -8.87 -13.79
N ASN A 189 0.42 -8.63 -15.10
CA ASN A 189 -0.31 -9.38 -16.12
C ASN A 189 0.61 -10.22 -17.03
N ALA A 190 1.90 -10.33 -16.70
CA ALA A 190 2.82 -11.21 -17.41
C ALA A 190 2.33 -12.67 -17.37
N GLN A 191 2.57 -13.38 -18.47
CA GLN A 191 2.31 -14.82 -18.58
C GLN A 191 3.63 -15.57 -18.34
N PHE A 192 3.52 -16.73 -17.71
CA PHE A 192 4.67 -17.54 -17.34
C PHE A 192 4.53 -18.90 -18.01
N ALA A 193 5.63 -19.40 -18.55
CA ALA A 193 5.68 -20.73 -19.15
C ALA A 193 5.34 -21.78 -18.09
N ALA A 194 4.57 -22.80 -18.50
CA ALA A 194 4.26 -23.91 -17.62
C ALA A 194 5.57 -24.62 -17.21
N PRO A 195 5.72 -25.01 -15.93
CA PRO A 195 6.92 -25.71 -15.48
C PRO A 195 7.08 -27.01 -16.28
N THR A 196 8.11 -27.07 -17.12
CA THR A 196 8.37 -28.21 -18.02
C THR A 196 8.68 -29.49 -17.22
N ASN A 197 9.09 -29.34 -15.96
CA ASN A 197 9.31 -30.42 -15.00
C ASN A 197 8.50 -30.18 -13.72
N ALA A 198 7.59 -31.08 -13.38
CA ALA A 198 6.81 -31.05 -12.13
C ALA A 198 7.66 -31.14 -10.83
N ARG A 199 8.99 -31.30 -10.95
CA ARG A 199 9.94 -31.38 -9.84
C ARG A 199 10.67 -30.08 -9.51
N SER A 200 10.53 -29.02 -10.30
CA SER A 200 11.20 -27.72 -10.06
C SER A 200 10.19 -26.60 -9.79
N THR A 201 9.17 -26.87 -8.98
CA THR A 201 8.40 -25.80 -8.35
C THR A 201 9.31 -25.13 -7.34
N HIS A 202 10.05 -24.10 -7.78
CA HIS A 202 10.77 -23.23 -6.87
C HIS A 202 9.75 -22.47 -6.04
N GLU A 203 9.49 -22.96 -4.82
CA GLU A 203 8.66 -22.27 -3.84
C GLU A 203 9.29 -20.91 -3.58
N LEU A 204 8.58 -19.85 -3.95
CA LEU A 204 9.00 -18.49 -3.68
C LEU A 204 8.89 -18.24 -2.18
N SER A 205 9.99 -17.84 -1.54
CA SER A 205 9.94 -17.47 -0.13
C SER A 205 9.10 -16.20 0.03
N ALA A 206 7.89 -16.38 0.55
CA ALA A 206 6.91 -15.36 0.84
C ALA A 206 6.41 -15.57 2.27
N THR A 207 6.14 -14.50 3.02
CA THR A 207 5.67 -14.59 4.40
C THR A 207 4.45 -13.69 4.60
N TYR A 208 3.46 -14.17 5.33
CA TYR A 208 2.36 -13.34 5.81
C TYR A 208 2.70 -12.85 7.22
N ASN A 209 2.81 -11.53 7.38
CA ASN A 209 3.19 -10.96 8.66
C ASN A 209 1.97 -10.82 9.58
N VAL A 210 1.64 -11.92 10.27
CA VAL A 210 0.52 -11.97 11.23
C VAL A 210 0.70 -10.97 12.37
N VAL A 211 1.94 -10.70 12.80
CA VAL A 211 2.24 -9.74 13.86
C VAL A 211 1.81 -8.32 13.44
N LYS A 212 2.17 -7.88 12.23
CA LYS A 212 1.70 -6.60 11.68
C LYS A 212 0.16 -6.54 11.64
N ALA A 213 -0.50 -7.63 11.23
CA ALA A 213 -1.96 -7.67 11.18
C ALA A 213 -2.61 -7.52 12.57
N VAL A 214 -2.09 -8.22 13.59
CA VAL A 214 -2.59 -8.12 14.98
C VAL A 214 -2.41 -6.70 15.53
N ILE A 215 -1.24 -6.10 15.31
CA ILE A 215 -0.96 -4.71 15.72
C ILE A 215 -1.94 -3.75 15.01
N ALA A 216 -2.16 -3.93 13.71
CA ALA A 216 -3.08 -3.10 12.94
C ALA A 216 -4.53 -3.24 13.42
N ILE A 217 -4.98 -4.44 13.82
CA ILE A 217 -6.31 -4.65 14.41
C ILE A 217 -6.43 -3.91 15.74
N ALA A 218 -5.44 -4.03 16.63
CA ALA A 218 -5.44 -3.33 17.92
C ALA A 218 -5.46 -1.80 17.73
N GLN A 219 -4.63 -1.28 16.80
CA GLN A 219 -4.58 0.13 16.44
C GLN A 219 -5.92 0.62 15.87
N THR A 220 -6.52 -0.16 14.97
CA THR A 220 -7.82 0.14 14.37
C THR A 220 -8.89 0.23 15.47
N GLY A 221 -8.99 -0.79 16.33
CA GLY A 221 -9.96 -0.83 17.43
C GLY A 221 -9.81 0.35 18.40
N TYR A 222 -8.58 0.71 18.74
CA TYR A 222 -8.31 1.86 19.60
C TYR A 222 -8.70 3.20 18.95
N ALA A 223 -8.36 3.39 17.67
CA ALA A 223 -8.73 4.60 16.93
C ALA A 223 -10.26 4.74 16.86
N PHE A 224 -10.98 3.66 16.55
CA PHE A 224 -12.45 3.66 16.53
C PHE A 224 -13.06 3.92 17.91
N LEU A 225 -12.53 3.31 18.97
CA LEU A 225 -13.01 3.56 20.34
C LEU A 225 -12.83 5.04 20.74
N THR A 226 -11.68 5.62 20.41
CA THR A 226 -11.41 7.04 20.67
C THR A 226 -12.36 7.95 19.88
N LEU A 227 -12.54 7.70 18.58
CA LEU A 227 -13.49 8.46 17.76
C LEU A 227 -14.93 8.35 18.27
N TYR A 228 -15.33 7.15 18.71
CA TYR A 228 -16.66 6.94 19.28
C TYR A 228 -16.85 7.74 20.57
N ARG A 229 -15.84 7.77 21.45
CA ARG A 229 -15.87 8.56 22.70
C ARG A 229 -15.84 10.07 22.45
N THR A 230 -15.32 10.51 21.32
CA THR A 230 -15.29 11.93 20.92
C THR A 230 -16.61 12.42 20.34
N ARG A 231 -17.56 11.54 20.05
CA ARG A 231 -18.87 11.92 19.51
C ARG A 231 -19.68 12.75 20.53
N GLY A 232 -20.34 13.80 20.04
CA GLY A 232 -21.23 14.67 20.83
C GLY A 232 -20.57 16.02 21.10
N ASP A 233 -20.66 16.50 22.34
CA ASP A 233 -20.29 17.85 22.79
C ASP A 233 -18.91 18.31 22.31
N GLN A 234 -17.91 17.41 22.26
CA GLN A 234 -16.57 17.77 21.79
C GLN A 234 -16.54 18.14 20.29
N ILE A 235 -17.28 17.43 19.44
CA ILE A 235 -17.40 17.74 18.01
C ILE A 235 -18.37 18.92 17.79
N ASP A 236 -19.46 18.99 18.54
CA ASP A 236 -20.44 20.07 18.39
C ASP A 236 -19.84 21.44 18.74
N GLN A 237 -18.87 21.46 19.66
CA GLN A 237 -18.20 22.69 20.07
C GLN A 237 -16.90 23.01 19.33
N PHE A 238 -15.98 22.04 19.22
CA PHE A 238 -14.67 22.27 18.60
C PHE A 238 -14.67 21.92 17.10
N GLY A 239 -15.75 21.34 16.58
CA GLY A 239 -15.86 20.93 15.18
C GLY A 239 -14.71 20.02 14.77
N TYR A 240 -14.11 20.34 13.63
CA TYR A 240 -12.95 19.62 13.09
C TYR A 240 -11.66 19.78 13.92
N ALA A 241 -11.63 20.72 14.88
CA ALA A 241 -10.49 20.91 15.78
C ALA A 241 -10.57 20.05 17.05
N ALA A 242 -11.61 19.22 17.21
CA ALA A 242 -11.74 18.31 18.34
C ALA A 242 -10.52 17.38 18.47
N PHE A 243 -9.88 17.37 19.64
CA PHE A 243 -8.66 16.59 19.89
C PHE A 243 -8.83 15.11 19.51
N GLY A 244 -9.96 14.50 19.83
CA GLY A 244 -10.15 13.08 19.50
C GLY A 244 -10.31 12.77 18.02
N LEU A 245 -10.53 13.77 17.15
CA LEU A 245 -10.47 13.57 15.69
C LEU A 245 -9.03 13.43 15.18
N THR A 246 -8.02 13.79 15.98
CA THR A 246 -6.60 13.64 15.59
C THR A 246 -6.19 12.18 15.37
N VAL A 247 -6.93 11.21 15.93
CA VAL A 247 -6.68 9.78 15.69
C VAL A 247 -7.23 9.28 14.35
N ALA A 248 -8.11 10.05 13.69
CA ALA A 248 -8.78 9.61 12.46
C ALA A 248 -7.82 9.26 11.32
N PRO A 249 -6.76 10.04 11.03
CA PRO A 249 -5.78 9.67 10.00
C PRO A 249 -5.08 8.34 10.31
N TYR A 250 -4.78 8.08 11.58
CA TYR A 250 -4.18 6.81 12.03
C TYR A 250 -5.17 5.65 11.96
N GLY A 251 -6.46 5.90 12.22
CA GLY A 251 -7.53 4.93 12.00
C GLY A 251 -7.61 4.51 10.52
N VAL A 252 -7.67 5.47 9.60
CA VAL A 252 -7.72 5.18 8.14
C VAL A 252 -6.46 4.44 7.70
N MET A 253 -5.29 4.87 8.18
CA MET A 253 -4.02 4.25 7.83
C MET A 253 -3.92 2.81 8.34
N SER A 254 -4.29 2.55 9.60
CA SER A 254 -4.24 1.20 10.18
C SER A 254 -5.19 0.22 9.51
N ILE A 255 -6.40 0.64 9.13
CA ILE A 255 -7.32 -0.16 8.32
C ILE A 255 -6.68 -0.51 6.98
N THR A 256 -6.11 0.49 6.30
CA THR A 256 -5.46 0.28 4.99
C THR A 256 -4.27 -0.67 5.12
N ASN A 257 -3.46 -0.52 6.15
CA ASN A 257 -2.33 -1.41 6.41
C ASN A 257 -2.80 -2.84 6.73
N LEU A 258 -3.87 -2.99 7.51
CA LEU A 258 -4.45 -4.30 7.81
C LEU A 258 -4.86 -5.01 6.52
N PHE A 259 -5.67 -4.35 5.69
CA PHE A 259 -6.06 -4.91 4.39
C PHE A 259 -4.85 -5.13 3.48
N GLY A 260 -3.88 -4.22 3.46
CA GLY A 260 -2.65 -4.39 2.68
C GLY A 260 -1.86 -5.65 3.07
N ASN A 261 -1.65 -5.88 4.37
CA ASN A 261 -0.96 -7.09 4.88
C ASN A 261 -1.75 -8.38 4.62
N LEU A 262 -3.09 -8.32 4.57
CA LEU A 262 -3.93 -9.46 4.21
C LEU A 262 -3.95 -9.70 2.69
N CYS A 263 -3.89 -8.62 1.89
CA CYS A 263 -4.02 -8.69 0.44
C CYS A 263 -2.70 -9.03 -0.29
N ARG A 264 -1.55 -8.70 0.29
CA ARG A 264 -0.23 -8.91 -0.33
C ARG A 264 0.74 -9.60 0.64
N PRO A 265 1.35 -10.73 0.25
CA PRO A 265 2.42 -11.33 1.03
C PRO A 265 3.70 -10.48 0.99
N ASP A 266 4.50 -10.55 2.05
CA ASP A 266 5.81 -9.90 2.13
C ASP A 266 6.88 -10.79 1.47
N TYR A 267 7.69 -10.20 0.58
CA TYR A 267 8.82 -10.87 -0.07
C TYR A 267 10.14 -10.21 0.34
N PRO A 268 11.10 -10.96 0.91
CA PRO A 268 12.36 -10.41 1.40
C PRO A 268 13.30 -9.93 0.29
N SER A 269 13.10 -10.46 -0.92
CA SER A 269 13.89 -10.17 -2.12
C SER A 269 13.02 -10.20 -3.37
N LEU A 270 13.50 -9.58 -4.44
CA LEU A 270 12.97 -9.77 -5.78
C LEU A 270 13.51 -11.07 -6.39
N TYR A 271 12.71 -11.80 -7.14
CA TYR A 271 13.15 -13.02 -7.82
C TYR A 271 13.32 -12.78 -9.31
N MET A 272 14.39 -13.30 -9.89
CA MET A 272 14.68 -13.17 -11.31
C MET A 272 13.82 -14.14 -12.11
N VAL A 273 13.23 -13.68 -13.21
CA VAL A 273 12.58 -14.55 -14.19
C VAL A 273 13.32 -14.48 -15.52
N GLU A 274 13.44 -15.63 -16.16
CA GLU A 274 14.05 -15.75 -17.48
C GLU A 274 13.18 -15.07 -18.53
N SER A 275 13.84 -14.33 -19.42
CA SER A 275 13.23 -13.68 -20.58
C SER A 275 14.17 -13.87 -21.79
N SER A 276 13.65 -13.65 -22.99
CA SER A 276 14.47 -13.65 -24.22
C SER A 276 15.68 -12.71 -24.10
N ILE A 277 15.48 -11.54 -23.48
CA ILE A 277 16.51 -10.54 -23.20
C ILE A 277 17.54 -11.08 -22.19
N MET A 278 17.14 -11.88 -21.20
CA MET A 278 18.08 -12.51 -20.27
C MET A 278 19.00 -13.51 -20.97
N HIS A 279 18.47 -14.28 -21.92
CA HIS A 279 19.28 -15.19 -22.73
C HIS A 279 20.25 -14.43 -23.64
N GLU A 280 19.83 -13.28 -24.18
CA GLU A 280 20.72 -12.38 -24.93
C GLU A 280 21.82 -11.80 -24.04
N ALA A 281 21.47 -11.29 -22.86
CA ALA A 281 22.43 -10.79 -21.88
C ALA A 281 23.43 -11.88 -21.49
N ARG A 282 23.00 -13.15 -21.34
CA ARG A 282 23.88 -14.28 -21.08
C ARG A 282 24.88 -14.52 -22.21
N LYS A 283 24.46 -14.39 -23.48
CA LYS A 283 25.37 -14.46 -24.64
C LYS A 283 26.40 -13.32 -24.65
N ARG A 284 26.06 -12.17 -24.08
CA ARG A 284 26.95 -11.00 -23.93
C ARG A 284 27.82 -11.05 -22.65
N GLY A 285 27.94 -12.22 -22.02
CA GLY A 285 28.78 -12.44 -20.84
C GLY A 285 28.07 -12.22 -19.51
N GLY A 286 26.76 -12.02 -19.50
CA GLY A 286 25.96 -11.96 -18.28
C GLY A 286 25.84 -13.30 -17.58
N LEU A 287 25.89 -13.30 -16.24
CA LEU A 287 25.63 -14.48 -15.42
C LEU A 287 24.32 -14.27 -14.66
N PHE A 288 23.46 -15.27 -14.66
CA PHE A 288 22.19 -15.25 -13.91
C PHE A 288 21.96 -16.64 -13.33
N ASP A 289 21.98 -16.72 -12.01
CA ASP A 289 21.74 -17.94 -11.23
C ASP A 289 20.66 -17.67 -10.17
N GLY A 290 19.75 -18.63 -9.99
CA GLY A 290 18.56 -18.49 -9.15
C GLY A 290 17.33 -17.88 -9.84
N ALA A 291 17.21 -18.03 -11.16
CA ALA A 291 15.98 -17.68 -11.87
C ALA A 291 14.87 -18.69 -11.55
N VAL A 292 13.66 -18.19 -11.26
CA VAL A 292 12.57 -19.00 -10.67
C VAL A 292 11.50 -19.43 -11.68
N GLY A 293 11.58 -18.95 -12.92
CA GLY A 293 10.63 -19.27 -13.99
C GLY A 293 10.91 -18.46 -15.25
N THR A 294 10.16 -18.71 -16.32
CA THR A 294 10.33 -18.06 -17.63
C THR A 294 9.08 -17.28 -18.00
N VAL A 295 9.25 -16.06 -18.50
CA VAL A 295 8.17 -15.22 -19.03
C VAL A 295 7.93 -15.54 -20.50
N GLU A 296 6.65 -15.67 -20.89
CA GLU A 296 6.20 -15.85 -22.29
C GLU A 296 5.83 -14.53 -22.96
#